data_AF-A0A1A2LF60-F1
#
_entry.id   AF-A0A1A2LF60-F1
#
_cell.length_a   1.000
_cell.length_b   1.000
_cell.length_c   1.000
_cell.angle_alpha   90.00
_cell.angle_beta   90.00
_cell.angle_gamma   90.00
#
_symmetry.space_group_name_H-M   'P 1'
#
loop_
_entity.id
_entity.type
_entity.pdbx_description
1 polymer ?
#
loop_
_entity_poly.entity_id
_entity_poly.type
_entity_poly.pdbx_seq_one_letter_code
_entity_poly.pdbx_strand_id
1 'polypeptide(L)' 'MKRTTIELDEDLVKAAQRITGTTVRSTVEEGLRTLIEAADRERDARRARVSAHFDTARDAIDMDLLESDEAWR' A
#
# COMPACT_ATOMS: atom_id res chain seq x y z
N MET A 1 6.51 -21.23 -18.94
CA MET A 1 5.11 -21.03 -18.50
C MET A 1 4.86 -21.98 -17.33
N LYS A 2 4.45 -21.49 -16.16
CA LYS A 2 4.06 -22.35 -15.03
C LYS A 2 2.54 -22.47 -14.99
N ARG A 3 2.02 -23.68 -14.82
CA ARG A 3 0.59 -23.96 -14.70
C ARG A 3 0.30 -24.33 -13.26
N THR A 4 -0.64 -23.61 -12.66
CA THR A 4 -1.18 -23.89 -11.33
C THR A 4 -2.67 -24.11 -11.48
N THR A 5 -3.20 -25.15 -10.84
CA THR A 5 -4.64 -25.39 -10.77
C THR A 5 -5.12 -24.87 -9.42
N ILE A 6 -6.11 -23.98 -9.45
CA ILE A 6 -6.81 -23.46 -8.27
C ILE A 6 -8.30 -23.50 -8.56
N GLU A 7 -9.11 -23.68 -7.53
CA GLU A 7 -10.55 -23.50 -7.63
C GLU A 7 -10.88 -22.01 -7.49
N LEU A 8 -11.79 -21.54 -8.34
CA LEU A 8 -12.23 -20.16 -8.37
C LEU A 8 -13.75 -20.13 -8.32
N ASP A 9 -14.30 -19.11 -7.66
CA ASP A 9 -15.73 -18.81 -7.75
C ASP A 9 -16.09 -18.47 -9.20
N GLU A 10 -16.96 -19.29 -9.80
CA GLU A 10 -17.35 -19.13 -11.21
C GLU A 10 -18.06 -17.82 -11.48
N ASP A 11 -18.89 -17.34 -10.55
CA ASP A 11 -19.68 -16.15 -10.74
C ASP A 11 -18.81 -14.90 -10.64
N LEU A 12 -17.81 -14.92 -9.75
CA LEU A 12 -16.77 -13.89 -9.69
C LEU A 12 -15.96 -13.85 -10.99
N VAL A 13 -15.54 -15.01 -11.51
CA VAL A 13 -14.81 -15.10 -12.78
C VAL A 13 -15.65 -14.56 -13.93
N LYS A 14 -16.92 -14.97 -14.04
CA LYS A 14 -17.85 -14.46 -15.07
C LYS A 14 -18.07 -12.96 -14.94
N ALA A 15 -18.23 -12.43 -13.73
CA ALA A 15 -18.38 -11.01 -13.48
C ALA A 15 -17.13 -10.23 -13.93
N ALA A 16 -15.94 -10.70 -13.53
CA ALA A 16 -14.69 -10.06 -13.89
C ALA A 16 -14.44 -10.13 -15.41
N GLN A 17 -14.66 -11.27 -16.05
CA GLN A 17 -14.54 -11.40 -17.51
C GLN A 17 -15.51 -10.51 -18.29
N ARG A 18 -16.73 -10.29 -17.79
CA ARG A 18 -17.68 -9.34 -18.41
C ARG A 18 -17.17 -7.91 -18.39
N ILE A 19 -16.44 -7.53 -17.35
CA ILE A 19 -15.88 -6.18 -17.20
C ILE A 19 -14.60 -6.03 -18.05
N THR A 20 -13.71 -7.03 -18.01
CA THR A 20 -12.40 -6.94 -18.66
C THR A 20 -12.41 -7.33 -20.13
N GLY A 21 -13.36 -8.18 -20.56
CA GLY A 21 -13.37 -8.77 -21.89
C GLY A 21 -12.21 -9.75 -22.14
N THR A 22 -11.49 -10.17 -21.09
CA THR A 22 -10.27 -10.97 -21.21
C THR A 22 -10.45 -12.43 -20.77
N THR A 23 -9.43 -13.25 -21.05
CA THR A 23 -9.38 -14.64 -20.58
C THR A 23 -9.28 -14.71 -19.05
N VAL A 24 -9.76 -15.80 -18.45
CA VAL A 24 -9.64 -16.03 -16.99
C VAL A 24 -8.22 -15.82 -16.50
N ARG A 25 -7.21 -16.33 -17.22
CA ARG A 25 -5.80 -16.14 -16.88
C ARG A 25 -5.43 -14.66 -16.81
N SER A 26 -5.76 -13.90 -17.85
CA SER A 26 -5.43 -12.47 -17.93
C SER A 26 -6.16 -11.68 -16.85
N THR A 27 -7.42 -12.02 -16.56
CA THR A 27 -8.21 -11.43 -15.47
C THR A 27 -7.55 -11.68 -14.11
N VAL A 28 -7.11 -12.90 -13.84
CA VAL A 28 -6.42 -13.25 -12.58
C VAL A 28 -5.09 -12.50 -12.46
N GLU A 29 -4.28 -12.48 -13.52
CA GLU A 29 -3.01 -11.75 -13.52
C GLU A 29 -3.21 -10.25 -13.26
N GLU A 30 -4.21 -9.64 -13.89
CA GLU A 30 -4.50 -8.22 -13.71
C GLU A 30 -5.03 -7.90 -12.31
N GLY A 31 -5.89 -8.78 -11.77
CA GLY A 31 -6.34 -8.67 -10.38
C GLY A 31 -5.18 -8.74 -9.39
N LEU A 32 -4.22 -9.63 -9.61
CA LEU A 32 -3.01 -9.74 -8.78
C LEU A 32 -2.13 -8.48 -8.87
N ARG A 33 -1.92 -7.93 -10.08
CA ARG A 33 -1.18 -6.67 -10.26
C ARG A 33 -1.86 -5.52 -9.50
N THR A 34 -3.18 -5.39 -9.68
CA THR A 34 -3.98 -4.34 -9.02
C THR A 34 -3.90 -4.43 -7.50
N LEU A 35 -3.94 -5.64 -6.93
CA LEU A 35 -3.81 -5.86 -5.48
C LEU A 35 -2.43 -5.45 -4.97
N ILE A 36 -1.36 -5.78 -5.70
CA ILE A 36 0.01 -5.39 -5.33
C ILE A 36 0.14 -3.87 -5.36
N GLU A 37 -0.31 -3.22 -6.43
CA GLU A 37 -0.25 -1.76 -6.57
C GLU A 37 -1.07 -1.04 -5.49
N ALA A 38 -2.22 -1.59 -5.11
CA ALA A 38 -3.01 -1.06 -3.99
C ALA A 38 -2.25 -1.16 -2.66
N ALA A 39 -1.61 -2.30 -2.39
CA ALA A 39 -0.83 -2.50 -1.18
C ALA A 39 0.41 -1.59 -1.12
N ASP A 40 1.10 -1.40 -2.25
CA ASP A 40 2.24 -0.49 -2.37
C ASP A 40 1.82 0.96 -2.10
N ARG A 41 0.70 1.41 -2.69
CA ARG A 41 0.16 2.75 -2.44
C ARG A 41 -0.20 2.98 -0.98
N GLU A 42 -0.81 2.00 -0.31
CA GLU A 42 -1.12 2.14 1.12
C GLU A 42 0.14 2.20 1.99
N ARG A 43 1.17 1.40 1.66
CA ARG A 43 2.45 1.46 2.35
C ARG A 43 3.09 2.85 2.21
N ASP A 44 3.12 3.39 1.00
CA ASP A 44 3.72 4.69 0.72
C ASP A 44 2.91 5.82 1.38
N ALA A 45 1.58 5.75 1.34
CA ALA A 45 0.71 6.68 2.05
C ALA A 45 0.95 6.64 3.56
N ARG A 46 1.12 5.44 4.15
CA ARG A 46 1.45 5.31 5.57
C ARG A 46 2.82 5.91 5.89
N ARG A 47 3.82 5.67 5.04
CA ARG A 47 5.15 6.27 5.19
C ARG A 47 5.09 7.79 5.12
N ALA A 48 4.33 8.35 4.19
CA ALA A 48 4.14 9.79 4.04
C ALA A 48 3.48 10.39 5.29
N ARG A 49 2.44 9.75 5.85
CA ARG A 49 1.79 10.20 7.10
C ARG A 49 2.77 10.22 8.27
N VAL A 50 3.61 9.20 8.40
CA VAL A 50 4.62 9.13 9.47
C VAL A 50 5.68 10.21 9.29
N SER A 51 6.20 10.41 8.07
CA SER A 51 7.15 11.49 7.79
C SER A 51 6.58 12.85 8.14
N ALA A 52 5.38 13.16 7.64
CA ALA A 52 4.71 14.44 7.90
C ALA A 52 4.47 14.68 9.41
N HIS A 53 4.18 13.62 10.18
CA HIS A 53 4.05 13.72 11.63
C HIS A 53 5.36 14.11 12.30
N PHE A 54 6.49 13.49 11.91
CA PHE A 54 7.80 13.83 12.46
C PHE A 54 8.28 15.22 12.00
N ASP A 55 7.99 15.63 10.77
CA ASP A 55 8.32 16.97 10.29
C ASP A 55 7.56 18.02 11.11
N THR A 56 6.26 17.81 11.34
CA THR A 56 5.45 18.68 12.21
C THR A 56 5.96 18.69 13.66
N ALA A 57 6.35 17.54 14.19
CA ALA A 57 6.87 17.44 15.55
C ALA A 57 8.21 18.15 15.70
N ARG A 58 9.10 18.06 14.69
CA ARG A 58 10.36 18.81 14.64
C ARG A 58 10.10 20.31 14.70
N ASP A 59 9.14 20.82 13.93
CA ASP A 59 8.83 22.26 13.93
C ASP A 59 8.22 22.74 15.26
N ALA A 60 7.61 21.83 16.03
CA ALA A 60 7.04 22.13 17.34
C ALA A 60 8.03 21.98 18.51
N ILE A 61 9.20 21.38 18.27
CA ILE A 61 10.21 21.09 19.29
C ILE A 61 11.40 22.03 19.08
N ASP A 62 11.69 22.84 20.10
CA ASP A 62 12.93 23.62 20.15
C ASP A 62 14.11 22.66 20.46
N MET A 63 14.75 22.19 19.38
CA MET A 63 15.87 21.26 19.46
C MET A 63 17.07 21.88 20.18
N ASP A 64 17.27 23.20 20.08
CA ASP A 64 18.37 23.91 20.76
C ASP A 64 18.14 23.90 22.28
N LEU A 65 16.89 23.99 22.72
CA LEU A 65 16.53 23.83 24.13
C LEU A 65 16.78 22.40 24.62
N LEU A 66 16.38 21.37 23.86
CA LEU A 66 16.56 19.96 24.24
C LEU A 66 18.03 19.53 24.31
N GLU A 67 18.91 20.16 23.53
CA GLU A 67 20.36 19.94 23.55
C GLU A 67 21.07 20.70 24.68
N SER A 68 20.39 21.60 25.39
CA SER A 68 20.96 22.34 26.51
C SER A 68 20.92 21.54 27.82
N ASP A 69 21.90 21.79 28.71
CA ASP A 69 21.93 21.25 30.08
C ASP A 69 20.70 21.67 30.93
N GLU A 70 19.96 22.69 30.49
CA GLU A 70 18.77 23.20 31.19
C GLU A 70 17.52 22.34 30.95
N ALA A 71 17.47 21.55 29.88
CA ALA A 71 16.34 20.65 29.58
C ALA A 71 16.29 19.38 30.46
N TRP A 72 17.37 19.05 31.16
CA TRP A 72 17.52 17.76 31.88
C TRP A 72 17.75 17.91 33.39
N ARG A 73 17.54 19.11 33.94
CA ARG A 73 17.57 19.40 35.38
C ARG A 73 16.21 19.21 36.03
#